data_AF-A0AA52EK94-F1
#
_entry.id   AF-A0AA52EK94-F1
#
_cell.length_a   1.000
_cell.length_b   1.000
_cell.length_c   1.000
_cell.angle_alpha   90.00
_cell.angle_beta   90.00
_cell.angle_gamma   90.00
#
_symmetry.space_group_name_H-M   'P 1'
#
loop_
_entity.id
_entity.type
_entity.pdbx_description
1 polymer ?
#
loop_
_entity_poly.entity_id
_entity_poly.type
_entity_poly.pdbx_seq_one_letter_code
_entity_poly.pdbx_strand_id
1 'polypeptide(L)'
;MTQSLYVNTLLGGGAMQPSETGFNYGDPYDNLYAFGKIWAGYEQPVIGAFHGLMYGRVGTARMQPLFGYTGTGLVQAKVAENGDLLLKSRETGYFTDLETGDILEHWYNPYTEETVEVYHFYNDCLIGRIGPSMPTLLMDSKGGSPTLINEGTVFPNASDTTPFTLPFQQYGDDLMVSWDYTHSYENPVNPEYWPRASTGKIISPSEHFTLQVNRTELEDRDLPTVRMTGGFTRVSQWWPFMRMGGTPFADGVLFGRCFSHKGLTDYGDIPQKLFAYLEKHAPEQLTFPDDSWEPRMERIDTWKAYAQDMDYETAPNQKRRQPSFIVPTGCGRS
;
A
#
# COMPACT_ATOMS: atom_id res chain seq x y z
N MET A 1 -23.47 -10.81 8.24
CA MET A 1 -23.56 -11.84 7.20
C MET A 1 -22.31 -11.73 6.36
N THR A 2 -21.45 -12.72 6.51
CA THR A 2 -20.04 -12.75 6.15
C THR A 2 -19.92 -13.44 4.78
N GLN A 3 -19.29 -12.80 3.78
CA GLN A 3 -18.87 -13.43 2.53
C GLN A 3 -17.39 -13.05 2.34
N SER A 4 -16.43 -13.90 2.72
CA SER A 4 -15.90 -15.05 1.97
C SER A 4 -15.45 -14.69 0.55
N LEU A 5 -14.16 -14.39 0.38
CA LEU A 5 -13.44 -14.49 -0.88
C LEU A 5 -13.18 -15.98 -1.15
N TYR A 6 -14.16 -16.65 -1.76
CA TYR A 6 -13.97 -17.95 -2.40
C TYR A 6 -14.31 -17.79 -3.89
N VAL A 7 -13.35 -18.11 -4.75
CA VAL A 7 -13.65 -18.59 -6.09
C VAL A 7 -13.14 -20.03 -6.12
N ASN A 8 -14.08 -20.98 -6.17
CA ASN A 8 -13.80 -22.39 -6.41
C ASN A 8 -13.50 -22.56 -7.91
N THR A 9 -12.36 -23.14 -8.24
CA THR A 9 -12.21 -23.88 -9.49
C THR A 9 -11.45 -25.17 -9.18
N LEU A 10 -12.21 -26.25 -8.98
CA LEU A 10 -11.68 -27.61 -8.94
C LEU A 10 -11.48 -28.07 -10.37
N LEU A 11 -10.24 -27.99 -10.87
CA LEU A 11 -9.77 -28.86 -11.94
C LEU A 11 -8.36 -29.32 -11.56
N GLY A 12 -8.20 -30.63 -11.40
CA GLY A 12 -6.93 -31.25 -11.08
C GLY A 12 -5.93 -31.04 -12.21
N GLY A 13 -4.92 -30.21 -11.95
CA GLY A 13 -3.67 -30.15 -12.68
C GLY A 13 -2.55 -30.35 -11.67
N GLY A 14 -1.59 -31.22 -11.96
CA GLY A 14 -0.47 -31.48 -11.05
C GLY A 14 0.27 -30.19 -10.70
N ALA A 15 0.83 -30.14 -9.49
CA ALA A 15 1.64 -29.02 -9.03
C ALA A 15 2.77 -28.75 -10.02
N MET A 16 2.68 -27.67 -10.79
CA MET A 16 3.79 -27.14 -11.57
C MET A 16 4.52 -26.14 -10.69
N GLN A 17 5.69 -26.56 -10.21
CA GLN A 17 6.66 -25.70 -9.55
C GLN A 17 7.26 -24.73 -10.59
N PRO A 18 7.86 -23.61 -10.15
CA PRO A 18 8.64 -22.72 -11.02
C PRO A 18 9.62 -23.52 -11.89
N SER A 19 9.80 -23.07 -13.14
CA SER A 19 10.70 -23.69 -14.12
C SER A 19 12.11 -23.91 -13.55
N GLU A 20 12.60 -25.16 -13.56
CA GLU A 20 14.02 -25.49 -13.25
C GLU A 20 14.99 -24.99 -14.35
N THR A 21 14.48 -24.53 -15.49
CA THR A 21 15.26 -24.11 -16.66
C THR A 21 15.05 -22.63 -16.96
N GLY A 22 15.75 -21.75 -16.24
CA GLY A 22 15.71 -20.30 -16.48
C GLY A 22 14.36 -19.63 -16.19
N PHE A 23 14.38 -18.31 -16.06
CA PHE A 23 13.17 -17.53 -15.77
C PHE A 23 12.32 -17.37 -17.04
N ASN A 24 11.04 -17.77 -16.98
CA ASN A 24 10.07 -17.65 -18.05
C ASN A 24 9.06 -16.53 -17.76
N TYR A 25 9.22 -15.39 -18.43
CA TYR A 25 8.32 -14.23 -18.31
C TYR A 25 6.87 -14.49 -18.74
N GLY A 26 6.59 -15.58 -19.46
CA GLY A 26 5.23 -15.98 -19.82
C GLY A 26 4.57 -16.93 -18.81
N ASP A 27 5.31 -17.46 -17.84
CA ASP A 27 4.79 -18.37 -16.82
C ASP A 27 4.27 -17.58 -15.60
N PRO A 28 3.00 -17.74 -15.20
CA PRO A 28 2.46 -17.08 -14.02
C PRO A 28 3.21 -17.34 -12.72
N TYR A 29 3.78 -18.54 -12.54
CA TYR A 29 4.48 -18.87 -11.29
C TYR A 29 5.86 -18.21 -11.21
N ASP A 30 6.55 -18.07 -12.33
CA ASP A 30 7.78 -17.28 -12.40
C ASP A 30 7.50 -15.80 -12.16
N ASN A 31 6.40 -15.27 -12.71
CA ASN A 31 5.96 -13.90 -12.43
C ASN A 31 5.56 -13.68 -10.96
N LEU A 32 4.88 -14.64 -10.33
CA LEU A 32 4.60 -14.59 -8.89
C LEU A 32 5.91 -14.59 -8.07
N TYR A 33 6.87 -15.43 -8.45
CA TYR A 33 8.17 -15.45 -7.80
C TYR A 33 8.91 -14.11 -7.93
N ALA A 34 8.94 -13.56 -9.16
CA ALA A 34 9.52 -12.24 -9.39
C ALA A 34 8.81 -11.14 -8.60
N PHE A 35 7.47 -11.16 -8.55
CA PHE A 35 6.70 -10.22 -7.74
C PHE A 35 7.12 -10.27 -6.27
N GLY A 36 7.19 -11.47 -5.69
CA GLY A 36 7.68 -11.67 -4.32
C GLY A 36 9.09 -11.13 -4.14
N LYS A 37 10.01 -11.42 -5.07
CA LYS A 37 11.41 -10.98 -4.98
C LYS A 37 11.61 -9.46 -5.13
N ILE A 38 10.79 -8.80 -5.96
CA ILE A 38 10.81 -7.34 -6.20
C ILE A 38 10.39 -6.58 -4.93
N TRP A 39 9.41 -7.10 -4.20
CA TRP A 39 8.82 -6.41 -3.03
C TRP A 39 9.34 -6.91 -1.68
N ALA A 40 9.80 -8.16 -1.60
CA ALA A 40 10.07 -8.87 -0.34
C ALA A 40 11.38 -9.66 -0.38
N GLY A 41 11.70 -10.30 0.74
CA GLY A 41 12.72 -11.35 0.83
C GLY A 41 12.07 -12.70 1.10
N TYR A 42 12.63 -13.78 0.54
CA TYR A 42 12.13 -15.14 0.73
C TYR A 42 12.68 -15.82 1.99
N GLU A 43 13.96 -15.61 2.32
CA GLU A 43 14.59 -16.23 3.48
C GLU A 43 14.33 -15.45 4.77
N GLN A 44 14.46 -14.13 4.70
CA GLN A 44 14.30 -13.19 5.80
C GLN A 44 13.45 -12.01 5.33
N PRO A 45 12.72 -11.33 6.23
CA PRO A 45 12.05 -10.10 5.89
C PRO A 45 13.06 -9.04 5.46
N VAL A 46 12.65 -8.21 4.51
CA VAL A 46 13.41 -7.04 4.08
C VAL A 46 12.60 -5.79 4.34
N ILE A 47 13.26 -4.70 4.71
CA ILE A 47 12.63 -3.41 4.93
C ILE A 47 13.05 -2.43 3.84
N GLY A 48 12.08 -2.02 3.04
CA GLY A 48 12.22 -0.92 2.08
C GLY A 48 11.65 0.37 2.64
N ALA A 49 11.84 1.45 1.90
CA ALA A 49 11.25 2.74 2.22
C ALA A 49 10.71 3.44 0.97
N PHE A 50 9.86 4.42 1.23
CA PHE A 50 9.49 5.42 0.24
C PHE A 50 9.63 6.82 0.85
N HIS A 51 9.87 7.81 0.00
CA HIS A 51 9.86 9.21 0.39
C HIS A 51 9.57 10.13 -0.79
N GLY A 52 8.93 11.26 -0.53
CA GLY A 52 8.50 12.16 -1.60
C GLY A 52 7.76 13.39 -1.10
N LEU A 53 7.05 14.02 -2.04
CA LEU A 53 6.25 15.22 -1.77
C LEU A 53 4.79 14.97 -2.10
N MET A 54 3.92 15.53 -1.26
CA MET A 54 2.48 15.58 -1.49
C MET A 54 2.07 16.99 -1.91
N TYR A 55 1.24 17.04 -2.92
CA TYR A 55 0.72 18.27 -3.51
C TYR A 55 -0.79 18.31 -3.41
N GLY A 56 -1.35 19.47 -3.09
CA GLY A 56 -2.77 19.74 -3.11
C GLY A 56 -3.18 20.53 -4.36
N ARG A 57 -4.37 20.23 -4.88
CA ARG A 57 -5.00 21.01 -5.95
C ARG A 57 -6.50 21.10 -5.74
N VAL A 58 -7.07 22.29 -5.91
CA VAL A 58 -8.51 22.52 -5.99
C VAL A 58 -8.85 23.10 -7.36
N GLY A 59 -9.80 22.48 -8.07
CA GLY A 59 -10.23 22.92 -9.40
C GLY A 59 -9.08 23.04 -10.41
N THR A 60 -8.95 24.22 -11.03
CA THR A 60 -7.91 24.53 -12.03
C THR A 60 -6.67 25.20 -11.45
N ALA A 61 -6.60 25.36 -10.12
CA ALA A 61 -5.44 25.97 -9.48
C ALA A 61 -4.16 25.15 -9.73
N ARG A 62 -3.01 25.83 -9.69
CA ARG A 62 -1.71 25.17 -9.66
C ARG A 62 -1.60 24.28 -8.42
N MET A 63 -0.95 23.12 -8.57
CA MET A 63 -0.58 22.25 -7.45
C MET A 63 0.35 22.96 -6.45
N GLN A 64 0.02 22.88 -5.16
CA GLN A 64 0.83 23.45 -4.08
C GLN A 64 1.46 22.31 -3.26
N PRO A 65 2.77 22.36 -2.95
CA PRO A 65 3.37 21.42 -2.01
C PRO A 65 2.77 21.65 -0.62
N LEU A 66 2.43 20.56 0.08
CA LEU A 66 1.77 20.63 1.39
C LEU A 66 2.66 20.12 2.52
N PHE A 67 3.32 18.99 2.30
CA PHE A 67 4.22 18.31 3.23
C PHE A 67 5.00 17.23 2.47
N GLY A 68 6.10 16.75 3.06
CA GLY A 68 6.73 15.52 2.61
C GLY A 68 5.96 14.30 3.08
N TYR A 69 6.15 13.17 2.40
CA TYR A 69 5.56 11.88 2.77
C TYR A 69 6.65 10.82 2.74
N THR A 70 6.75 10.01 3.79
CA THR A 70 7.77 8.97 3.91
C THR A 70 7.25 7.79 4.71
N GLY A 71 7.82 6.62 4.52
CA GLY A 71 7.35 5.43 5.20
C GLY A 71 8.24 4.22 4.94
N THR A 72 7.91 3.14 5.61
CA THR A 72 8.62 1.85 5.50
C THR A 72 7.67 0.75 5.07
N GLY A 73 8.22 -0.26 4.39
CA GLY A 73 7.55 -1.52 4.11
C GLY A 73 8.44 -2.69 4.51
N LEU A 74 8.11 -3.39 5.59
CA LEU A 74 8.75 -4.64 5.99
C LEU A 74 7.97 -5.78 5.33
N VAL A 75 8.59 -6.55 4.43
CA VAL A 75 7.87 -7.57 3.66
C VAL A 75 8.67 -8.87 3.59
N GLN A 76 7.99 -9.99 3.80
CA GLN A 76 8.52 -11.34 3.57
C GLN A 76 7.58 -12.11 2.65
N ALA A 77 8.16 -12.88 1.74
CA ALA A 77 7.46 -13.74 0.81
C ALA A 77 7.65 -15.21 1.16
N LYS A 78 6.63 -16.01 0.86
CA LYS A 78 6.69 -17.47 0.93
C LYS A 78 5.90 -18.05 -0.22
N VAL A 79 6.46 -19.04 -0.92
CA VAL A 79 5.71 -19.84 -1.90
C VAL A 79 4.98 -20.95 -1.14
N ALA A 80 3.66 -21.01 -1.27
CA ALA A 80 2.83 -22.06 -0.69
C ALA A 80 2.95 -23.38 -1.50
N GLU A 81 2.50 -24.50 -0.93
CA GLU A 81 2.57 -25.82 -1.57
C GLU A 81 1.85 -25.87 -2.93
N ASN A 82 0.79 -25.08 -3.10
CA ASN A 82 0.04 -24.98 -4.34
C ASN A 82 0.63 -23.97 -5.35
N GLY A 83 1.79 -23.38 -5.04
CA GLY A 83 2.45 -22.37 -5.88
C GLY A 83 1.96 -20.93 -5.67
N ASP A 84 0.95 -20.69 -4.83
CA ASP A 84 0.52 -19.33 -4.50
C ASP A 84 1.63 -18.58 -3.77
N LEU A 85 1.71 -17.27 -4.00
CA LEU A 85 2.58 -16.37 -3.26
C LEU A 85 1.86 -15.88 -2.00
N LEU A 86 2.44 -16.15 -0.83
CA LEU A 86 2.08 -15.52 0.43
C LEU A 86 2.97 -14.32 0.68
N LEU A 87 2.37 -13.20 1.10
CA LEU A 87 3.08 -11.99 1.47
C LEU A 87 2.68 -11.59 2.88
N LYS A 88 3.66 -11.51 3.77
CA LYS A 88 3.52 -10.95 5.11
C LYS A 88 4.13 -9.56 5.09
N SER A 89 3.38 -8.54 5.50
CA SER A 89 3.85 -7.16 5.46
C SER A 89 3.50 -6.32 6.69
N ARG A 90 4.39 -5.38 7.01
CA ARG A 90 4.15 -4.20 7.83
C ARG A 90 4.44 -2.95 7.01
N GLU A 91 3.65 -1.91 7.22
CA GLU A 91 3.76 -0.64 6.52
C GLU A 91 3.54 0.51 7.49
N THR A 92 4.35 1.55 7.33
CA THR A 92 4.15 2.83 8.00
C THR A 92 4.13 3.96 6.98
N GLY A 93 3.36 5.01 7.26
CA GLY A 93 3.24 6.20 6.43
C GLY A 93 3.17 7.46 7.27
N TYR A 94 4.14 8.35 7.07
CA TYR A 94 4.38 9.55 7.86
C TYR A 94 4.40 10.81 7.00
N PHE A 95 4.02 11.92 7.62
CA PHE A 95 4.04 13.23 7.02
C PHE A 95 5.19 14.03 7.61
N THR A 96 5.89 14.80 6.79
CA THR A 96 7.08 15.54 7.19
C THR A 96 6.99 17.01 6.83
N ASP A 97 7.61 17.85 7.66
CA ASP A 97 7.78 19.26 7.38
C ASP A 97 8.62 19.45 6.10
N LEU A 98 8.26 20.44 5.28
CA LEU A 98 8.88 20.64 3.98
C LEU A 98 10.32 21.17 4.07
N GLU A 99 10.62 21.96 5.09
CA GLU A 99 11.93 22.61 5.25
C GLU A 99 12.90 21.71 6.02
N THR A 100 12.44 21.19 7.15
CA THR A 100 13.27 20.42 8.07
C THR A 100 13.28 18.93 7.75
N GLY A 101 12.20 18.38 7.18
CA GLY A 101 12.01 16.94 7.05
C GLY A 101 11.69 16.24 8.37
N ASP A 102 11.33 16.98 9.42
CA ASP A 102 10.88 16.41 10.69
C ASP A 102 9.48 15.81 10.55
N ILE A 103 9.23 14.69 11.25
CA ILE A 103 7.92 14.04 11.27
C ILE A 103 6.92 14.97 11.98
N LEU A 104 5.78 15.23 11.33
CA LEU A 104 4.77 16.17 11.79
C LEU A 104 3.76 15.53 12.72
N GLU A 105 3.64 16.03 13.96
CA GLU A 105 2.52 15.74 14.85
C GLU A 105 1.32 16.67 14.60
N HIS A 106 1.60 17.90 14.15
CA HIS A 106 0.61 18.91 13.81
C HIS A 106 0.97 19.53 12.47
N TRP A 107 -0.03 19.86 11.67
CA TRP A 107 0.15 20.45 10.35
C TRP A 107 -0.77 21.66 10.16
N TYR A 108 -0.23 22.76 9.65
CA TYR A 108 -1.00 23.93 9.26
C TYR A 108 -1.61 23.71 7.87
N ASN A 109 -2.94 23.69 7.79
CA ASN A 109 -3.66 23.53 6.54
C ASN A 109 -3.78 24.88 5.81
N PRO A 110 -3.09 25.08 4.67
CA PRO A 110 -3.09 26.37 3.97
C PRO A 110 -4.42 26.69 3.27
N TYR A 111 -5.35 25.75 3.15
CA TYR A 111 -6.68 25.98 2.57
C TYR A 111 -7.68 26.47 3.61
N THR A 112 -7.66 25.88 4.82
CA THR A 112 -8.62 26.19 5.88
C THR A 112 -8.07 27.15 6.93
N GLU A 113 -6.75 27.41 6.91
CA GLU A 113 -6.03 28.20 7.92
C GLU A 113 -6.11 27.60 9.34
N GLU A 114 -6.43 26.30 9.43
CA GLU A 114 -6.51 25.55 10.69
C GLU A 114 -5.22 24.74 10.90
N THR A 115 -4.74 24.64 12.14
CA THR A 115 -3.74 23.64 12.52
C THR A 115 -4.47 22.37 12.97
N VAL A 116 -4.10 21.24 12.39
CA VAL A 116 -4.72 19.93 12.66
C VAL A 116 -3.69 18.94 13.19
N GLU A 117 -4.12 18.04 14.07
CA GLU A 117 -3.32 16.87 14.44
C GLU A 117 -3.18 15.94 13.23
N VAL A 118 -1.97 15.44 13.02
CA VAL A 118 -1.64 14.56 11.91
C VAL A 118 -1.94 13.12 12.30
N TYR A 119 -2.57 12.39 11.39
CA TYR A 119 -2.81 10.96 11.54
C TYR A 119 -1.81 10.16 10.72
N HIS A 120 -0.85 9.51 11.38
CA HIS A 120 0.11 8.62 10.72
C HIS A 120 -0.51 7.24 10.44
N PHE A 121 -0.17 6.67 9.29
CA PHE A 121 -0.64 5.33 8.93
C PHE A 121 0.32 4.27 9.43
N TYR A 122 -0.27 3.20 9.95
CA TYR A 122 0.39 1.97 10.34
C TYR A 122 -0.54 0.84 9.92
N ASN A 123 -0.01 -0.29 9.50
CA ASN A 123 -0.76 -1.53 9.55
C ASN A 123 -0.18 -2.42 10.67
N ASP A 124 -0.98 -3.36 11.20
CA ASP A 124 -0.50 -4.23 12.27
C ASP A 124 0.40 -5.33 11.70
N CYS A 125 -0.17 -6.22 10.88
CA CYS A 125 0.56 -7.23 10.15
C CYS A 125 -0.41 -7.78 9.12
N LEU A 126 -0.21 -7.44 7.84
CA LEU A 126 -1.06 -7.92 6.77
C LEU A 126 -0.48 -9.22 6.22
N ILE A 127 -1.32 -10.24 6.06
CA ILE A 127 -0.93 -11.49 5.41
C ILE A 127 -1.89 -11.76 4.25
N GLY A 128 -1.38 -11.55 3.04
CA GLY A 128 -2.08 -11.71 1.79
C GLY A 128 -1.63 -12.95 1.01
N ARG A 129 -2.46 -13.34 0.03
CA ARG A 129 -2.19 -14.44 -0.89
C ARG A 129 -2.49 -14.02 -2.32
N ILE A 130 -1.57 -14.28 -3.23
CA ILE A 130 -1.71 -14.01 -4.66
C ILE A 130 -1.52 -15.34 -5.40
N GLY A 131 -2.54 -15.73 -6.17
CA GLY A 131 -2.51 -16.93 -6.99
C GLY A 131 -2.07 -16.65 -8.44
N PRO A 132 -2.06 -17.66 -9.31
CA PRO A 132 -1.52 -17.57 -10.68
C PRO A 132 -2.41 -16.76 -11.66
N SER A 133 -3.43 -16.06 -11.15
CA SER A 133 -4.28 -15.16 -11.91
C SER A 133 -4.09 -13.72 -11.43
N MET A 134 -4.10 -12.77 -12.35
CA MET A 134 -4.06 -11.35 -12.01
C MET A 134 -5.22 -11.00 -11.06
N PRO A 135 -4.94 -10.31 -9.95
CA PRO A 135 -5.98 -9.98 -8.99
C PRO A 135 -6.99 -9.00 -9.57
N THR A 136 -8.26 -9.24 -9.26
CA THR A 136 -9.32 -8.25 -9.43
C THR A 136 -9.74 -7.76 -8.05
N LEU A 137 -9.72 -6.44 -7.87
CA LEU A 137 -9.99 -5.81 -6.59
C LEU A 137 -11.46 -5.47 -6.47
N LEU A 138 -12.08 -5.92 -5.40
CA LEU A 138 -13.40 -5.46 -4.99
C LEU A 138 -13.29 -4.84 -3.59
N MET A 139 -13.24 -3.51 -3.54
CA MET A 139 -13.15 -2.77 -2.28
C MET A 139 -14.51 -2.51 -1.65
N ASP A 140 -15.59 -2.56 -2.43
CA ASP A 140 -16.96 -2.38 -1.94
C ASP A 140 -17.67 -3.72 -1.69
N SER A 141 -18.07 -3.93 -0.44
CA SER A 141 -18.91 -5.06 -0.02
C SER A 141 -20.32 -5.08 -0.62
N LYS A 142 -20.77 -3.99 -1.26
CA LYS A 142 -22.12 -3.80 -1.81
C LYS A 142 -22.20 -3.88 -3.35
N GLY A 143 -21.19 -4.47 -3.99
CA GLY A 143 -21.26 -4.81 -5.42
C GLY A 143 -20.79 -3.70 -6.37
N GLY A 144 -19.76 -2.95 -5.97
CA GLY A 144 -19.00 -2.13 -6.91
C GLY A 144 -18.39 -2.96 -8.06
N SER A 145 -18.05 -2.30 -9.16
CA SER A 145 -17.35 -2.99 -10.26
C SER A 145 -15.94 -3.36 -9.81
N PRO A 146 -15.56 -4.64 -9.88
CA PRO A 146 -14.21 -5.04 -9.50
C PRO A 146 -13.22 -4.53 -10.55
N THR A 147 -12.06 -4.03 -10.12
CA THR A 147 -11.04 -3.47 -11.02
C THR A 147 -9.87 -4.42 -11.15
N LEU A 148 -9.50 -4.76 -12.39
CA LEU A 148 -8.32 -5.58 -12.66
C LEU A 148 -7.06 -4.78 -12.33
N ILE A 149 -6.15 -5.35 -11.55
CA ILE A 149 -4.82 -4.77 -11.36
C ILE A 149 -4.15 -4.61 -12.73
N ASN A 150 -3.50 -3.47 -12.95
CA ASN A 150 -2.82 -3.18 -14.23
C ASN A 150 -3.76 -3.20 -15.45
N GLU A 151 -5.03 -2.80 -15.33
CA GLU A 151 -6.01 -2.80 -16.45
C GLU A 151 -5.50 -2.09 -17.74
N GLY A 152 -4.56 -1.15 -17.63
CA GLY A 152 -3.94 -0.48 -18.79
C GLY A 152 -2.82 -1.26 -19.50
N THR A 153 -2.30 -2.34 -18.90
CA THR A 153 -1.16 -3.12 -19.42
C THR A 153 -1.37 -4.64 -19.37
N VAL A 154 -2.38 -5.11 -18.65
CA VAL A 154 -2.82 -6.50 -18.58
C VAL A 154 -4.23 -6.58 -19.12
N PHE A 155 -4.42 -7.41 -20.15
CA PHE A 155 -5.69 -7.56 -20.85
C PHE A 155 -6.27 -8.96 -20.62
N PRO A 156 -7.56 -9.06 -20.24
CA PRO A 156 -8.24 -10.35 -20.18
C PRO A 156 -8.19 -11.08 -21.53
N ASN A 157 -7.91 -12.38 -21.49
CA ASN A 157 -8.02 -13.23 -22.66
C ASN A 157 -9.47 -13.75 -22.79
N ALA A 158 -9.74 -14.61 -23.78
CA ALA A 158 -11.06 -15.20 -23.97
C ALA A 158 -11.47 -16.23 -22.90
N SER A 159 -10.59 -16.52 -21.93
CA SER A 159 -10.85 -17.38 -20.77
C SER A 159 -11.34 -16.54 -19.58
N ASP A 160 -12.08 -17.15 -18.66
CA ASP A 160 -12.59 -16.50 -17.45
C ASP A 160 -11.49 -16.07 -16.45
N THR A 161 -10.21 -16.36 -16.73
CA THR A 161 -9.07 -16.05 -15.85
C THR A 161 -7.93 -15.37 -16.62
N THR A 162 -7.50 -14.20 -16.14
CA THR A 162 -6.32 -13.50 -16.66
C THR A 162 -5.07 -14.01 -15.94
N PRO A 163 -4.08 -14.63 -16.62
CA PRO A 163 -2.88 -15.16 -15.97
C PRO A 163 -2.04 -14.07 -15.30
N PHE A 164 -1.44 -14.35 -14.13
CA PHE A 164 -0.56 -13.43 -13.41
C PHE A 164 0.72 -13.18 -14.21
N THR A 165 0.73 -12.15 -15.04
CA THR A 165 1.87 -11.80 -15.90
C THR A 165 2.20 -10.33 -15.69
N LEU A 166 3.43 -10.05 -15.29
CA LEU A 166 3.89 -8.69 -15.05
C LEU A 166 4.32 -8.06 -16.37
N PRO A 167 3.99 -6.77 -16.60
CA PRO A 167 4.31 -6.08 -17.85
C PRO A 167 5.77 -5.62 -17.87
N PHE A 168 6.71 -6.57 -17.81
CA PHE A 168 8.13 -6.28 -17.86
C PHE A 168 8.53 -5.62 -19.17
N GLN A 169 9.32 -4.56 -19.07
CA GLN A 169 9.99 -3.90 -20.18
C GLN A 169 11.49 -3.97 -19.95
N GLN A 170 12.21 -4.63 -20.85
CA GLN A 170 13.65 -4.81 -20.73
C GLN A 170 14.41 -3.72 -21.50
N TYR A 171 15.39 -3.10 -20.85
CA TYR A 171 16.31 -2.14 -21.43
C TYR A 171 17.74 -2.49 -21.01
N GLY A 172 18.44 -3.29 -21.84
CA GLY A 172 19.74 -3.84 -21.46
C GLY A 172 19.59 -4.79 -20.28
N ASP A 173 20.30 -4.49 -19.18
CA ASP A 173 20.25 -5.25 -17.93
C ASP A 173 19.17 -4.75 -16.95
N ASP A 174 18.45 -3.68 -17.29
CA ASP A 174 17.36 -3.16 -16.48
C ASP A 174 16.02 -3.77 -16.89
N LEU A 175 15.22 -4.18 -15.90
CA LEU A 175 13.81 -4.50 -16.07
C LEU A 175 12.98 -3.41 -15.42
N MET A 176 12.06 -2.83 -16.18
CA MET A 176 11.05 -1.90 -15.70
C MET A 176 9.71 -2.61 -15.61
N VAL A 177 8.99 -2.43 -14.50
CA VAL A 177 7.67 -3.02 -14.29
C VAL A 177 6.73 -1.98 -13.69
N SER A 178 5.51 -1.91 -14.23
CA SER A 178 4.44 -1.11 -13.64
C SER A 178 3.56 -1.96 -12.75
N TRP A 179 3.04 -1.35 -11.68
CA TRP A 179 1.99 -1.92 -10.86
C TRP A 179 0.97 -0.82 -10.54
N ASP A 180 -0.27 -0.98 -11.00
CA ASP A 180 -1.32 0.03 -10.94
C ASP A 180 -2.51 -0.49 -10.15
N TYR A 181 -2.90 0.31 -9.16
CA TYR A 181 -4.03 0.09 -8.27
C TYR A 181 -5.03 1.23 -8.48
N THR A 182 -6.12 0.97 -9.19
CA THR A 182 -7.20 1.95 -9.43
C THR A 182 -8.51 1.36 -8.93
N HIS A 183 -9.29 2.13 -8.17
CA HIS A 183 -10.54 1.64 -7.61
C HIS A 183 -11.39 2.81 -7.09
N SER A 184 -12.68 2.54 -6.87
CA SER A 184 -13.65 3.46 -6.28
C SER A 184 -14.54 2.68 -5.32
N TYR A 185 -14.82 3.23 -4.14
CA TYR A 185 -15.58 2.53 -3.09
C TYR A 185 -16.23 3.49 -2.10
N GLU A 186 -17.16 2.96 -1.30
CA GLU A 186 -17.79 3.69 -0.19
C GLU A 186 -16.72 4.18 0.79
N ASN A 187 -16.73 5.49 1.05
CA ASN A 187 -15.79 6.12 1.96
C ASN A 187 -15.99 5.58 3.38
N PRO A 188 -15.01 4.87 3.98
CA PRO A 188 -15.11 4.37 5.35
C PRO A 188 -15.29 5.50 6.38
N VAL A 189 -14.76 6.68 6.08
CA VAL A 189 -14.96 7.92 6.83
C VAL A 189 -16.28 8.55 6.37
N ASN A 190 -17.39 7.98 6.83
CA ASN A 190 -18.74 8.39 6.45
C ASN A 190 -19.04 9.84 6.91
N PRO A 191 -19.54 10.73 6.02
CA PRO A 191 -19.82 12.13 6.35
C PRO A 191 -20.89 12.33 7.44
N GLU A 192 -21.76 11.35 7.70
CA GLU A 192 -22.72 11.41 8.82
C GLU A 192 -22.03 11.36 10.20
N TYR A 193 -20.87 10.71 10.28
CA TYR A 193 -20.12 10.55 11.53
C TYR A 193 -18.90 11.48 11.61
N TRP A 194 -18.27 11.77 10.47
CA TRP A 194 -17.08 12.61 10.35
C TRP A 194 -17.27 13.72 9.28
N PRO A 195 -18.18 14.68 9.49
CA PRO A 195 -18.47 15.73 8.50
C PRO A 195 -17.27 16.60 8.12
N ARG A 196 -16.26 16.75 8.98
CA ARG A 196 -15.03 17.50 8.69
C ARG A 196 -13.95 16.60 8.10
N ALA A 197 -13.76 15.37 8.58
CA ALA A 197 -12.75 14.47 8.01
C ALA A 197 -13.16 13.84 6.67
N SER A 198 -14.46 13.72 6.40
CA SER A 198 -14.96 13.08 5.18
C SER A 198 -14.96 14.02 3.97
N THR A 199 -14.44 13.54 2.84
CA THR A 199 -14.52 14.22 1.53
C THR A 199 -15.71 13.76 0.69
N GLY A 200 -16.71 13.11 1.30
CA GLY A 200 -17.91 12.62 0.62
C GLY A 200 -18.15 11.13 0.80
N LYS A 201 -19.21 10.62 0.15
CA LYS A 201 -19.68 9.22 0.32
C LYS A 201 -18.85 8.18 -0.44
N ILE A 202 -18.16 8.60 -1.50
CA ILE A 202 -17.34 7.74 -2.35
C ILE A 202 -15.94 8.35 -2.41
N ILE A 203 -14.92 7.50 -2.36
CA ILE A 203 -13.53 7.87 -2.64
C ILE A 203 -12.97 6.99 -3.75
N SER A 204 -11.98 7.52 -4.44
CA SER A 204 -11.38 6.87 -5.61
C SER A 204 -9.86 7.07 -5.63
N PRO A 205 -9.13 6.65 -4.58
CA PRO A 205 -7.69 6.72 -4.57
C PRO A 205 -7.11 5.79 -5.64
N SER A 206 -6.01 6.20 -6.24
CA SER A 206 -5.20 5.37 -7.13
C SER A 206 -3.73 5.46 -6.79
N GLU A 207 -3.03 4.35 -7.00
CA GLU A 207 -1.60 4.20 -6.77
C GLU A 207 -0.96 3.60 -8.00
N HIS A 208 0.17 4.17 -8.40
CA HIS A 208 0.84 3.88 -9.66
C HIS A 208 2.33 3.75 -9.38
N PHE A 209 2.85 2.54 -9.54
CA PHE A 209 4.24 2.22 -9.30
C PHE A 209 4.98 2.03 -10.62
N THR A 210 6.18 2.59 -10.70
CA THR A 210 7.13 2.34 -11.79
C THR A 210 8.44 1.85 -11.18
N LEU A 211 8.65 0.54 -11.18
CA LEU A 211 9.76 -0.10 -10.50
C LEU A 211 10.85 -0.48 -11.50
N GLN A 212 12.09 -0.47 -11.05
CA GLN A 212 13.28 -0.84 -11.79
C GLN A 212 14.09 -1.83 -10.96
N VAL A 213 14.49 -2.92 -11.58
CA VAL A 213 15.35 -3.96 -10.99
C VAL A 213 16.39 -4.43 -12.00
N ASN A 214 17.52 -4.93 -11.51
CA ASN A 214 18.49 -5.60 -12.39
C ASN A 214 17.95 -6.97 -12.82
N ARG A 215 18.05 -7.26 -14.11
CA ARG A 215 17.56 -8.49 -14.72
C ARG A 215 18.26 -9.73 -14.15
N THR A 216 19.58 -9.74 -14.14
CA THR A 216 20.36 -10.89 -13.69
C THR A 216 20.08 -11.16 -12.22
N GLU A 217 20.02 -10.13 -11.38
CA GLU A 217 19.65 -10.31 -9.98
C GLU A 217 18.23 -10.84 -9.81
N LEU A 218 17.25 -10.40 -10.61
CA LEU A 218 15.87 -10.90 -10.54
C LEU A 218 15.79 -12.38 -10.93
N GLU A 219 16.40 -12.74 -12.05
CA GLU A 219 16.38 -14.09 -12.63
C GLU A 219 17.17 -15.11 -11.77
N ASP A 220 18.17 -14.68 -11.00
CA ASP A 220 19.03 -15.53 -10.16
C ASP A 220 18.28 -16.10 -8.93
N ARG A 221 17.93 -17.38 -8.96
CA ARG A 221 17.17 -18.03 -7.86
C ARG A 221 17.95 -18.16 -6.55
N ASP A 222 19.28 -18.02 -6.56
CA ASP A 222 20.11 -18.10 -5.35
C ASP A 222 20.05 -16.79 -4.54
N LEU A 223 19.56 -15.69 -5.14
CA LEU A 223 19.33 -14.44 -4.43
C LEU A 223 17.93 -14.43 -3.80
N PRO A 224 17.79 -14.22 -2.47
CA PRO A 224 16.50 -14.26 -1.78
C PRO A 224 15.65 -13.01 -2.00
N THR A 225 16.23 -11.95 -2.57
CA THR A 225 15.60 -10.68 -2.90
C THR A 225 16.39 -10.00 -4.03
N VAL A 226 15.82 -8.98 -4.68
CA VAL A 226 16.53 -8.14 -5.68
C VAL A 226 16.53 -6.68 -5.25
N ARG A 227 17.57 -5.90 -5.56
CA ARG A 227 17.51 -4.46 -5.34
C ARG A 227 16.44 -3.82 -6.21
N MET A 228 15.62 -2.96 -5.63
CA MET A 228 14.55 -2.25 -6.32
C MET A 228 14.64 -0.76 -6.06
N THR A 229 14.48 0.02 -7.12
CA THR A 229 14.22 1.47 -7.05
C THR A 229 13.03 1.81 -7.94
N GLY A 230 12.25 2.82 -7.60
CA GLY A 230 11.10 3.16 -8.42
C GLY A 230 10.42 4.46 -8.06
N GLY A 231 9.41 4.80 -8.85
CA GLY A 231 8.43 5.84 -8.55
C GLY A 231 7.20 5.25 -7.88
N PHE A 232 6.66 5.97 -6.90
CA PHE A 232 5.33 5.77 -6.37
C PHE A 232 4.54 7.06 -6.55
N THR A 233 3.51 7.00 -7.39
CA THR A 233 2.60 8.11 -7.63
C THR A 233 1.23 7.79 -7.06
N ARG A 234 0.64 8.72 -6.33
CA ARG A 234 -0.70 8.58 -5.75
C ARG A 234 -1.60 9.71 -6.20
N VAL A 235 -2.84 9.41 -6.54
CA VAL A 235 -3.90 10.41 -6.69
C VAL A 235 -5.04 10.03 -5.76
N SER A 236 -5.49 10.95 -4.91
CA SER A 236 -6.63 10.67 -4.04
C SER A 236 -7.38 11.95 -3.66
N GLN A 237 -8.53 11.78 -3.02
CA GLN A 237 -9.12 12.85 -2.20
C GLN A 237 -8.19 13.20 -1.03
N TRP A 238 -8.49 14.29 -0.32
CA TRP A 238 -7.78 14.69 0.90
C TRP A 238 -7.78 13.58 1.95
N TRP A 239 -6.66 13.40 2.65
CA TRP A 239 -6.64 12.50 3.80
C TRP A 239 -7.58 13.00 4.90
N PRO A 240 -8.19 12.09 5.68
CA PRO A 240 -9.19 12.46 6.68
C PRO A 240 -8.70 13.50 7.70
N PHE A 241 -7.46 13.38 8.18
CA PHE A 241 -6.90 14.30 9.18
C PHE A 241 -6.77 15.74 8.68
N MET A 242 -6.80 15.97 7.37
CA MET A 242 -6.75 17.32 6.79
C MET A 242 -8.05 18.11 7.00
N ARG A 243 -9.13 17.46 7.45
CA ARG A 243 -10.42 18.08 7.83
C ARG A 243 -11.05 18.97 6.75
N MET A 244 -11.00 18.50 5.50
CA MET A 244 -11.46 19.27 4.33
C MET A 244 -12.98 19.18 4.06
N GLY A 245 -13.68 18.27 4.74
CA GLY A 245 -15.12 18.06 4.62
C GLY A 245 -15.96 19.28 5.00
N GLY A 246 -17.02 19.51 4.23
CA GLY A 246 -17.91 20.67 4.40
C GLY A 246 -17.29 22.03 4.02
N THR A 247 -16.06 22.06 3.52
CA THR A 247 -15.42 23.28 3.01
C THR A 247 -15.63 23.44 1.50
N PRO A 248 -15.44 24.65 0.94
CA PRO A 248 -15.37 24.85 -0.52
C PRO A 248 -14.23 24.10 -1.22
N PHE A 249 -13.32 23.50 -0.45
CA PHE A 249 -12.13 22.80 -0.96
C PHE A 249 -12.27 21.28 -0.91
N ALA A 250 -13.42 20.74 -0.45
CA ALA A 250 -13.61 19.31 -0.20
C ALA A 250 -13.33 18.42 -1.44
N ASP A 251 -13.66 18.91 -2.63
CA ASP A 251 -13.47 18.21 -3.92
C ASP A 251 -12.05 18.36 -4.50
N GLY A 252 -11.09 18.73 -3.66
CA GLY A 252 -9.69 18.81 -4.06
C GLY A 252 -9.02 17.44 -4.18
N VAL A 253 -7.83 17.46 -4.78
CA VAL A 253 -7.03 16.28 -5.11
C VAL A 253 -5.68 16.40 -4.43
N LEU A 254 -5.27 15.32 -3.79
CA LEU A 254 -3.90 15.06 -3.40
C LEU A 254 -3.18 14.30 -4.51
N PHE A 255 -2.00 14.80 -4.87
CA PHE A 255 -1.08 14.14 -5.77
C PHE A 255 0.24 13.87 -5.03
N GLY A 256 0.62 12.61 -4.93
CA GLY A 256 1.89 12.18 -4.36
C GLY A 256 2.89 11.85 -5.44
N ARG A 257 4.12 12.36 -5.31
CA ARG A 257 5.26 12.02 -6.15
C ARG A 257 6.41 11.55 -5.26
N CYS A 258 6.55 10.24 -5.16
CA CYS A 258 7.49 9.59 -4.25
C CYS A 258 8.49 8.71 -5.01
N PHE A 259 9.63 8.52 -4.37
CA PHE A 259 10.59 7.47 -4.68
C PHE A 259 10.29 6.26 -3.79
N SER A 260 10.50 5.07 -4.32
CA SER A 260 10.46 3.79 -3.61
C SER A 260 11.81 3.11 -3.76
N HIS A 261 12.29 2.46 -2.71
CA HIS A 261 13.57 1.77 -2.75
C HIS A 261 13.67 0.66 -1.70
N LYS A 262 14.42 -0.39 -2.06
CA LYS A 262 14.63 -1.59 -1.24
C LYS A 262 15.92 -2.31 -1.67
N GLY A 263 16.62 -2.90 -0.71
CA GLY A 263 17.71 -3.84 -0.95
C GLY A 263 19.07 -3.36 -0.45
N LEU A 264 19.12 -2.33 0.40
CA LEU A 264 20.28 -2.07 1.26
C LEU A 264 20.24 -3.00 2.47
N THR A 265 21.41 -3.21 3.08
CA THR A 265 21.55 -4.00 4.30
C THR A 265 20.89 -3.30 5.49
N ASP A 266 20.38 -4.09 6.42
CA ASP A 266 19.74 -3.62 7.66
C ASP A 266 18.66 -2.56 7.37
N TYR A 267 18.77 -1.39 8.01
CA TYR A 267 17.87 -0.25 7.84
C TYR A 267 18.39 0.78 6.82
N GLY A 268 19.32 0.39 5.94
CA GLY A 268 20.01 1.30 5.03
C GLY A 268 19.07 2.03 4.05
N ASP A 269 17.91 1.44 3.74
CA ASP A 269 16.89 2.10 2.92
C ASP A 269 16.02 3.09 3.73
N ILE A 270 16.04 3.10 5.06
CA ILE A 270 15.16 3.98 5.82
C ILE A 270 15.81 5.37 5.96
N PRO A 271 15.12 6.47 5.58
CA PRO A 271 15.61 7.82 5.86
C PRO A 271 15.91 8.01 7.35
N GLN A 272 17.07 8.57 7.69
CA GLN A 272 17.58 8.61 9.07
C GLN A 272 16.60 9.21 10.09
N LYS A 273 15.90 10.30 9.73
CA LYS A 273 14.90 10.91 10.63
C LYS A 273 13.70 10.02 10.87
N LEU A 274 13.26 9.30 9.83
CA LEU A 274 12.19 8.31 9.94
C LEU A 274 12.63 7.14 10.84
N PHE A 275 13.84 6.63 10.64
CA PHE A 275 14.38 5.56 11.48
C PHE A 275 14.44 5.96 12.95
N ALA A 276 15.02 7.13 13.26
CA ALA A 276 15.09 7.63 14.63
C ALA A 276 13.70 7.85 15.27
N TYR A 277 12.71 8.27 14.46
CA TYR A 277 11.34 8.39 14.93
C TYR A 277 10.74 7.00 15.23
N LEU A 278 10.88 6.04 14.32
CA LEU A 278 10.41 4.66 14.50
C LEU A 278 11.03 3.99 15.73
N GLU A 279 12.35 4.07 15.91
CA GLU A 279 13.02 3.48 17.08
C GLU A 279 12.48 4.00 18.41
N LYS A 280 12.10 5.28 18.45
CA LYS A 280 11.59 5.92 19.65
C LYS A 280 10.10 5.68 19.88
N HIS A 281 9.31 5.66 18.82
CA HIS A 281 7.85 5.77 18.90
C HIS A 281 7.12 4.49 18.51
N ALA A 282 7.69 3.65 17.65
CA ALA A 282 7.05 2.43 17.14
C ALA A 282 8.08 1.35 16.76
N PRO A 283 9.00 0.95 17.67
CA PRO A 283 10.09 0.02 17.34
C PRO A 283 9.58 -1.35 16.89
N GLU A 284 8.37 -1.74 17.29
CA GLU A 284 7.74 -2.98 16.84
C GLU A 284 7.52 -3.00 15.33
N GLN A 285 7.36 -1.85 14.67
CA GLN A 285 7.15 -1.78 13.21
C GLN A 285 8.38 -2.19 12.38
N LEU A 286 9.54 -2.36 13.03
CA LEU A 286 10.79 -2.80 12.41
C LEU A 286 10.92 -4.34 12.35
N THR A 287 9.97 -5.07 12.93
CA THR A 287 9.95 -6.54 12.94
C THR A 287 8.52 -7.09 12.82
N PHE A 288 8.37 -8.36 12.46
CA PHE A 288 7.10 -9.05 12.58
C PHE A 288 6.81 -9.47 14.03
N PRO A 289 5.53 -9.56 14.42
CA PRO A 289 5.15 -9.91 15.79
C PRO A 289 5.34 -11.40 16.10
N ASP A 290 5.38 -12.25 15.08
CA ASP A 290 5.49 -13.70 15.14
C ASP A 290 5.91 -14.27 13.78
N ASP A 291 6.06 -15.59 13.67
CA ASP A 291 6.35 -16.32 12.41
C ASP A 291 5.07 -16.86 11.72
N SER A 292 3.88 -16.46 12.18
CA SER A 292 2.61 -16.95 11.65
C SER A 292 2.40 -16.50 10.21
N TRP A 293 1.86 -17.41 9.38
CA TRP A 293 1.39 -17.14 8.01
C TRP A 293 -0.13 -17.22 7.88
N GLU A 294 -0.85 -17.28 9.01
CA GLU A 294 -2.31 -17.21 9.02
C GLU A 294 -2.80 -15.85 8.48
N PRO A 295 -3.78 -15.82 7.55
CA PRO A 295 -4.27 -14.59 6.95
C PRO A 295 -4.73 -13.55 7.97
N ARG A 296 -4.28 -12.30 7.80
CA ARG A 296 -4.63 -11.13 8.62
C ARG A 296 -4.91 -9.94 7.71
N MET A 297 -6.16 -9.48 7.66
CA MET A 297 -6.63 -8.48 6.67
C MET A 297 -7.51 -7.40 7.32
N GLU A 298 -7.31 -7.08 8.60
CA GLU A 298 -8.20 -6.17 9.32
C GLU A 298 -7.99 -4.69 8.99
N ARG A 299 -6.76 -4.32 8.60
CA ARG A 299 -6.30 -2.94 8.42
C ARG A 299 -5.53 -2.78 7.12
N ILE A 300 -6.25 -2.44 6.07
CA ILE A 300 -5.77 -2.52 4.68
C ILE A 300 -5.37 -1.15 4.13
N ASP A 301 -6.10 -0.09 4.47
CA ASP A 301 -5.89 1.24 3.90
C ASP A 301 -6.08 2.36 4.95
N THR A 302 -5.56 3.56 4.64
CA THR A 302 -5.55 4.70 5.56
C THR A 302 -6.95 5.17 5.97
N TRP A 303 -7.96 5.10 5.10
CA TRP A 303 -9.31 5.55 5.43
C TRP A 303 -10.02 4.57 6.36
N LYS A 304 -9.89 3.26 6.11
CA LYS A 304 -10.41 2.22 7.02
C LYS A 304 -9.72 2.28 8.37
N ALA A 305 -8.40 2.45 8.38
CA ALA A 305 -7.61 2.64 9.58
C ALA A 305 -8.11 3.84 10.39
N TYR A 306 -8.25 5.02 9.77
CA TYR A 306 -8.76 6.22 10.42
C TYR A 306 -10.17 5.98 11.02
N ALA A 307 -11.08 5.37 10.26
CA ALA A 307 -12.43 5.09 10.71
C ALA A 307 -12.52 4.05 11.85
N GLN A 308 -11.49 3.19 12.01
CA GLN A 308 -11.38 2.24 13.13
C GLN A 308 -10.84 2.91 14.39
N ASP A 309 -9.91 3.85 14.24
CA ASP A 309 -9.18 4.42 15.37
C ASP A 309 -9.88 5.63 15.96
N MET A 310 -10.48 6.46 15.11
CA MET A 310 -11.01 7.77 15.49
C MET A 310 -12.45 7.69 15.98
N ASP A 311 -12.75 8.45 17.03
CA ASP A 311 -14.12 8.68 17.47
C ASP A 311 -14.91 9.44 16.42
N TYR A 312 -16.24 9.28 16.42
CA TYR A 312 -17.12 10.12 15.60
C TYR A 312 -17.02 11.59 16.01
N GLU A 313 -16.95 12.49 15.03
CA GLU A 313 -16.99 13.93 15.27
C GLU A 313 -18.38 14.38 15.76
N THR A 314 -19.44 13.70 15.32
CA THR A 314 -20.83 13.98 15.72
C THR A 314 -21.21 13.37 17.07
N ALA A 315 -20.43 12.41 17.57
CA ALA A 315 -20.63 11.77 18.87
C ALA A 315 -19.27 11.34 19.46
N PRO A 316 -18.52 12.29 20.06
CA PRO A 316 -17.24 11.99 20.68
C PRO A 316 -17.36 10.88 21.74
N ASN A 317 -16.40 9.96 21.80
CA ASN A 317 -16.41 8.71 22.59
C ASN A 317 -17.34 7.58 22.09
N GLN A 318 -17.97 7.73 20.92
CA GLN A 318 -18.65 6.64 20.24
C GLN A 318 -17.78 6.15 19.07
N LYS A 319 -17.28 4.91 19.17
CA LYS A 319 -16.56 4.23 18.08
C LYS A 319 -17.46 3.24 17.37
N ARG A 320 -17.22 3.05 16.06
CA ARG A 320 -17.85 1.95 15.29
C ARG A 320 -17.39 0.57 15.78
N ARG A 321 -16.11 0.46 16.17
CA ARG A 321 -15.42 -0.76 16.64
C ARG A 321 -14.24 -0.33 17.52
N GLN A 322 -13.89 -1.12 18.54
CA GLN A 322 -12.60 -0.91 19.21
C GLN A 322 -11.48 -1.48 18.32
N PRO A 323 -10.42 -0.72 18.05
CA PRO A 323 -9.33 -1.21 17.20
C PRO A 323 -8.57 -2.33 17.93
N SER A 324 -8.27 -3.41 17.20
CA SER A 324 -7.42 -4.51 17.68
C SER A 324 -5.94 -4.12 17.78
N PHE A 325 -5.56 -3.07 17.06
CA PHE A 325 -4.21 -2.51 17.01
C PHE A 325 -4.27 -1.01 17.38
N ILE A 326 -3.47 -0.60 18.35
CA ILE A 326 -3.41 0.80 18.79
C ILE A 326 -2.32 1.51 18.00
N VAL A 327 -2.66 2.66 17.42
CA VAL A 327 -1.71 3.47 16.67
C VAL A 327 -0.65 4.04 17.63
N PRO A 328 0.65 3.86 17.34
CA PRO A 328 1.72 4.29 18.25
C PRO A 328 1.78 5.81 18.52
N THR A 329 1.42 6.69 17.56
CA THR A 329 1.39 8.17 17.72
C THR A 329 0.31 8.87 16.86
N GLY A 330 -0.17 10.05 17.27
CA GLY A 330 -1.12 10.96 16.57
C GLY A 330 -2.28 10.27 15.82
N CYS A 331 -3.45 9.94 16.39
CA CYS A 331 -4.37 10.77 17.18
C CYS A 331 -5.11 9.92 18.25
N GLY A 332 -4.35 9.27 19.14
CA GLY A 332 -4.85 8.89 20.47
C GLY A 332 -5.17 7.39 20.65
N ARG A 333 -4.66 6.73 21.69
CA ARG A 333 -3.98 7.21 22.91
C ARG A 333 -3.06 6.10 23.42
N SER A 334 -1.94 6.50 24.01
CA SER A 334 -1.11 5.67 24.91
C SER A 334 -1.93 4.96 25.98
#